data_AF-A0A3M2XNT4-F1
#
_entry.id   AF-A0A3M2XNT4-F1
#
_cell.length_a   1.000
_cell.length_b   1.000
_cell.length_c   1.000
_cell.angle_alpha   90.00
_cell.angle_beta   90.00
_cell.angle_gamma   90.00
#
_symmetry.space_group_name_H-M   'P 1'
#
loop_
_entity.id
_entity.type
_entity.pdbx_description
1 polymer ?
#
loop_
_entity_poly.entity_id
_entity_poly.type
_entity_poly.pdbx_seq_one_letter_code
_entity_poly.pdbx_strand_id
1 'polypeptide(L)'
;MVSDWNTGMPEVAYLKSLALVPNIQIRIVTLPMAAQGFIPYARVIHSKTMAIDDQVAWVGTSNWLGGYLDNSRNLEVVMHDSTMARRIGQLHAQLWEGPYAKPIDINRDYPQPHPGSLNAAPH
;
A
#
# COMPACT_ATOMS: atom_id res chain seq x y z
N MET A 1 -0.04 -0.19 -4.74
CA MET A 1 -0.46 0.94 -3.89
C MET A 1 0.11 0.77 -2.49
N VAL A 2 0.29 1.85 -1.74
CA VAL A 2 0.81 1.85 -0.35
C VAL A 2 -0.03 2.76 0.52
N SER A 3 0.03 2.62 1.85
CA SER A 3 -0.60 3.59 2.74
C SER A 3 0.16 4.91 2.71
N ASP A 4 -0.55 6.00 2.97
CA ASP A 4 0.01 7.29 3.34
C ASP A 4 1.02 7.23 4.51
N TRP A 5 0.99 6.18 5.34
CA TRP A 5 2.01 5.93 6.36
C TRP A 5 3.40 5.61 5.77
N ASN A 6 3.49 5.29 4.49
CA ASN A 6 4.76 5.06 3.77
C ASN A 6 5.31 6.34 3.13
N THR A 7 4.76 7.52 3.43
CA THR A 7 5.21 8.78 2.85
C THR A 7 6.31 9.49 3.66
N GLY A 8 6.76 8.86 4.75
CA GLY A 8 7.96 9.28 5.47
C GLY A 8 9.25 8.98 4.72
N MET A 9 10.33 9.68 5.09
CA MET A 9 11.69 9.34 4.64
C MET A 9 12.24 8.16 5.46
N PRO A 10 12.99 7.23 4.84
CA PRO A 10 13.44 7.24 3.43
C PRO A 10 12.47 6.64 2.40
N GLU A 11 11.36 6.02 2.82
CA GLU A 11 10.46 5.22 1.97
C GLU A 11 9.91 6.03 0.79
N VAL A 12 9.50 7.27 1.02
CA VAL A 12 8.94 8.13 -0.04
C VAL A 12 9.94 8.42 -1.15
N ALA A 13 11.24 8.48 -0.87
CA ALA A 13 12.26 8.66 -1.90
C ALA A 13 12.32 7.44 -2.83
N TYR A 14 12.25 6.22 -2.28
CA TYR A 14 12.19 4.99 -3.07
C TYR A 14 10.91 4.89 -3.88
N LEU A 15 9.76 5.26 -3.30
CA LEU A 15 8.49 5.29 -4.02
C LEU A 15 8.53 6.27 -5.19
N LYS A 16 9.08 7.47 -5.00
CA LYS A 16 9.27 8.45 -6.07
C LYS A 16 10.19 7.93 -7.16
N SER A 17 11.31 7.31 -6.81
CA SER A 17 12.22 6.70 -7.77
C SER A 17 11.54 5.57 -8.56
N LEU A 18 10.77 4.72 -7.90
CA LEU A 18 10.06 3.61 -8.53
C LEU A 18 8.95 4.10 -9.47
N ALA A 19 8.30 5.23 -9.17
CA ALA A 19 7.28 5.85 -10.02
C ALA A 19 7.83 6.37 -11.37
N LEU A 20 9.15 6.54 -11.50
CA LEU A 20 9.80 6.96 -12.75
C LEU A 20 10.08 5.78 -13.70
N VAL A 21 9.93 4.54 -13.24
CA VAL A 21 10.18 3.35 -14.06
C VAL A 21 9.01 3.14 -15.03
N PRO A 22 9.28 2.91 -16.34
CA PRO A 22 8.22 2.64 -17.31
C PRO A 22 7.30 1.49 -16.90
N ASN A 23 5.99 1.66 -17.16
CA ASN A 23 4.93 0.70 -16.85
C ASN A 23 4.69 0.43 -15.35
N ILE A 24 5.29 1.23 -14.46
CA ILE A 24 4.99 1.18 -13.03
C ILE A 24 4.06 2.33 -12.65
N GLN A 25 3.01 2.01 -11.90
CA GLN A 25 2.11 2.99 -11.31
C GLN A 25 2.08 2.81 -9.80
N ILE A 26 2.18 3.92 -9.08
CA ILE A 26 2.13 3.94 -7.63
C ILE A 26 1.01 4.87 -7.22
N ARG A 27 0.14 4.37 -6.33
CA ARG A 27 -0.89 5.16 -5.66
C ARG A 27 -0.69 5.09 -4.15
N ILE A 28 -0.81 6.25 -3.52
CA ILE A 28 -0.86 6.43 -2.07
C ILE A 28 -2.33 6.38 -1.66
N VAL A 29 -2.62 5.55 -0.67
CA VAL A 29 -3.95 5.39 -0.09
C VAL A 29 -4.01 6.15 1.22
N THR A 30 -4.92 7.11 1.29
CA THR A 30 -5.27 7.84 2.51
C THR A 30 -6.72 7.54 2.87
N LEU A 31 -6.96 6.87 3.99
CA LEU A 31 -8.32 6.61 4.46
C LEU A 31 -8.76 7.74 5.40
N PRO A 32 -10.02 8.22 5.28
CA PRO A 32 -10.51 9.29 6.15
C PRO A 32 -10.61 8.83 7.60
N MET A 33 -10.53 9.79 8.51
CA MET A 33 -10.82 9.58 9.94
C MET A 33 -12.19 8.91 10.13
N ALA A 34 -12.32 8.08 11.17
CA ALA A 34 -13.61 7.50 11.50
C ALA A 34 -14.60 8.59 11.93
N ALA A 35 -15.89 8.37 11.72
CA ALA A 35 -16.93 9.31 12.13
C ALA A 35 -16.94 9.56 13.64
N GLN A 36 -16.48 8.58 14.43
CA GLN A 36 -16.35 8.63 15.89
C GLN A 36 -15.10 9.38 16.37
N GLY A 37 -14.25 9.84 15.45
CA GLY A 37 -13.02 10.55 15.74
C GLY A 37 -11.75 9.75 15.47
N PHE A 38 -10.64 10.27 15.97
CA PHE A 38 -9.31 9.69 15.77
C PHE A 38 -9.12 8.41 16.56
N ILE A 39 -8.55 7.41 15.90
CA ILE A 39 -8.17 6.14 16.51
C ILE A 39 -6.67 5.95 16.20
N PRO A 40 -5.80 5.96 17.23
CA PRO A 40 -4.37 5.75 17.04
C PRO A 40 -4.08 4.45 16.29
N TYR A 41 -3.15 4.49 15.34
CA TYR A 41 -2.69 3.36 14.55
C TYR A 41 -3.79 2.60 13.79
N ALA A 42 -4.88 3.28 13.43
CA ALA A 42 -5.97 2.73 12.63
C ALA A 42 -6.10 3.46 11.29
N ARG A 43 -7.10 3.06 10.49
CA ARG A 43 -7.41 3.68 9.18
C ARG A 43 -6.24 3.57 8.20
N VAL A 44 -5.66 2.38 8.12
CA VAL A 44 -4.50 2.06 7.28
C VAL A 44 -4.80 0.84 6.41
N ILE A 45 -4.23 0.79 5.21
CA ILE A 45 -4.16 -0.46 4.45
C ILE A 45 -2.94 -1.26 4.88
N HIS A 46 -3.14 -2.55 5.15
CA HIS A 46 -2.07 -3.43 5.59
C HIS A 46 -2.07 -4.80 4.90
N SER A 47 -2.82 -4.94 3.81
CA SER A 47 -2.84 -6.14 2.98
C SER A 47 -1.52 -6.31 2.25
N LYS A 48 -0.98 -7.54 2.26
CA LYS A 48 0.16 -7.94 1.43
C LYS A 48 -0.31 -9.04 0.50
N THR A 49 -0.80 -8.61 -0.65
CA THR A 49 -1.38 -9.50 -1.66
C THR A 49 -0.88 -9.10 -3.03
N MET A 50 -0.78 -10.07 -3.93
CA MET A 50 -0.44 -9.88 -5.33
C MET A 50 -1.32 -10.79 -6.18
N ALA A 51 -1.74 -10.31 -7.34
CA ALA A 51 -2.36 -11.10 -8.39
C ALA A 51 -1.50 -10.97 -9.65
N ILE A 52 -1.30 -12.06 -10.36
CA ILE A 52 -0.51 -12.11 -11.59
C ILE A 52 -1.36 -12.76 -12.67
N ASP A 53 -1.57 -12.03 -13.77
CA ASP A 53 -2.22 -12.47 -15.01
C ASP A 53 -3.56 -13.22 -14.84
N ASP A 54 -4.34 -12.87 -13.80
CA ASP A 54 -5.57 -13.58 -13.41
C ASP A 54 -5.38 -15.10 -13.17
N GLN A 55 -4.16 -15.54 -12.91
CA GLN A 55 -3.79 -16.96 -12.76
C GLN A 55 -3.19 -17.29 -11.40
N VAL A 56 -2.37 -16.39 -10.84
CA VAL A 56 -1.69 -16.61 -9.57
C VAL A 56 -2.18 -15.61 -8.53
N ALA A 57 -2.60 -16.15 -7.38
CA ALA A 57 -2.95 -15.40 -6.19
C ALA A 57 -1.86 -15.57 -5.13
N TRP A 58 -1.41 -14.47 -4.56
CA TRP A 58 -0.44 -14.44 -3.48
C TRP A 58 -1.04 -13.70 -2.29
N VAL A 59 -1.05 -14.35 -1.12
CA VAL A 59 -1.36 -13.73 0.17
C VAL A 59 -0.25 -14.01 1.16
N GLY A 60 0.21 -12.97 1.86
CA GLY A 60 1.45 -13.02 2.61
C GLY A 60 1.47 -12.24 3.91
N THR A 61 2.53 -12.46 4.67
CA THR A 61 2.91 -11.60 5.81
C THR A 61 4.05 -10.64 5.46
N SER A 62 4.80 -10.91 4.39
CA SER A 62 5.94 -10.08 3.98
C SER A 62 5.51 -8.72 3.46
N ASN A 63 6.16 -7.65 3.95
CA ASN A 63 6.16 -6.38 3.23
C ASN A 63 7.05 -6.50 1.98
N TRP A 64 6.77 -5.70 0.95
CA TRP A 64 7.59 -5.63 -0.27
C TRP A 64 8.79 -4.68 -0.06
N LEU A 65 9.67 -5.05 0.88
CA LEU A 65 10.88 -4.32 1.26
C LEU A 65 12.06 -5.30 1.34
N GLY A 66 13.28 -4.82 1.06
CA GLY A 66 14.49 -5.61 1.31
C GLY A 66 14.55 -6.12 2.75
N GLY A 67 15.06 -7.34 2.96
CA GLY A 67 15.06 -8.01 4.27
C GLY A 67 13.85 -8.92 4.49
N TYR A 68 12.69 -8.64 3.88
CA TYR A 68 11.48 -9.43 4.11
C TYR A 68 11.48 -10.78 3.39
N LEU A 69 12.24 -10.89 2.30
CA LEU A 69 12.30 -12.10 1.48
C LEU A 69 13.50 -12.99 1.79
N ASP A 70 14.45 -12.51 2.60
CA ASP A 70 15.74 -13.18 2.83
C ASP A 70 16.20 -13.20 4.30
N ASN A 71 15.79 -12.23 5.13
CA ASN A 71 16.30 -12.06 6.51
C ASN A 71 15.20 -12.07 7.59
N SER A 72 14.00 -12.53 7.26
CA SER A 72 12.89 -12.58 8.21
C SER A 72 12.06 -13.85 8.09
N ARG A 73 11.26 -14.11 9.14
CA ARG A 73 10.34 -15.25 9.18
C ARG A 73 8.96 -14.79 8.73
N ASN A 74 8.63 -15.08 7.48
CA ASN A 74 7.32 -14.83 6.90
C ASN A 74 6.67 -16.10 6.41
N LEU A 75 5.35 -16.03 6.21
CA LEU A 75 4.56 -17.08 5.57
C LEU A 75 3.90 -16.50 4.33
N GLU A 76 4.04 -17.23 3.23
CA GLU A 76 3.49 -16.86 1.93
C GLU A 76 2.65 -18.04 1.42
N VAL A 77 1.42 -17.75 1.00
CA VAL A 77 0.54 -18.70 0.34
C VAL A 77 0.40 -18.28 -1.12
N VAL A 78 1.01 -19.08 -2.00
CA VAL A 78 0.97 -18.87 -3.45
C VAL A 78 0.06 -19.92 -4.07
N MET A 79 -1.00 -19.47 -4.73
CA MET A 79 -2.05 -20.31 -5.30
C MET A 79 -2.11 -20.11 -6.81
N HIS A 80 -1.99 -21.20 -7.56
CA HIS A 80 -2.25 -21.21 -8.99
C HIS A 80 -3.76 -21.42 -9.21
N ASP A 81 -4.54 -20.40 -8.86
CA ASP A 81 -6.00 -20.43 -8.87
C ASP A 81 -6.55 -19.12 -9.46
N SER A 82 -7.15 -19.22 -10.65
CA SER A 82 -7.67 -18.07 -11.37
C SER A 82 -8.85 -17.38 -10.69
N THR A 83 -9.65 -18.12 -9.93
CA THR A 83 -10.79 -17.56 -9.18
C THR A 83 -10.27 -16.70 -8.03
N MET A 84 -9.27 -17.21 -7.31
CA MET A 84 -8.62 -16.44 -6.25
C MET A 84 -7.82 -15.27 -6.78
N ALA A 85 -7.11 -15.41 -7.90
CA ALA A 85 -6.35 -14.33 -8.52
C ALA A 85 -7.27 -13.16 -8.90
N ARG A 86 -8.39 -13.46 -9.60
CA ARG A 86 -9.41 -12.45 -9.93
C ARG A 86 -10.02 -11.81 -8.68
N ARG A 87 -10.27 -12.58 -7.62
CA ARG A 87 -10.82 -12.03 -6.36
C ARG A 87 -9.87 -11.04 -5.70
N ILE A 88 -8.56 -11.34 -5.66
CA ILE A 88 -7.55 -10.40 -5.17
C ILE A 88 -7.46 -9.17 -6.08
N GLY A 89 -7.46 -9.37 -7.40
CA GLY A 89 -7.47 -8.29 -8.38
C GLY A 89 -8.64 -7.32 -8.19
N GLN A 90 -9.86 -7.86 -8.01
CA GLN A 90 -11.07 -7.07 -7.73
C GLN A 90 -10.98 -6.31 -6.40
N LEU A 91 -10.48 -6.96 -5.33
CA LEU A 91 -10.27 -6.29 -4.04
C LEU A 91 -9.27 -5.12 -4.18
N HIS A 92 -8.19 -5.32 -4.93
CA HIS A 92 -7.22 -4.27 -5.22
C HIS A 92 -7.86 -3.14 -6.04
N ALA A 93 -8.63 -3.47 -7.08
CA ALA A 93 -9.30 -2.51 -7.97
C ALA A 93 -10.27 -1.59 -7.21
N GLN A 94 -11.06 -2.13 -6.26
CA GLN A 94 -12.00 -1.34 -5.44
C GLN A 94 -11.34 -0.13 -4.78
N LEU A 95 -10.13 -0.32 -4.25
CA LEU A 95 -9.41 0.75 -3.61
C LEU A 95 -8.60 1.58 -4.60
N TRP A 96 -7.95 0.91 -5.57
CA TRP A 96 -7.14 1.55 -6.60
C TRP A 96 -7.92 2.59 -7.40
N GLU A 97 -9.15 2.27 -7.79
CA GLU A 97 -10.06 3.13 -8.56
C GLU A 97 -10.88 4.06 -7.67
N GLY A 98 -10.88 3.80 -6.36
CA GLY A 98 -11.62 4.57 -5.38
C GLY A 98 -11.05 5.97 -5.11
N PRO A 99 -11.81 6.83 -4.42
CA PRO A 99 -11.40 8.21 -4.17
C PRO A 99 -10.20 8.35 -3.22
N TYR A 100 -9.88 7.28 -2.48
CA TYR A 100 -8.84 7.23 -1.44
C TYR A 100 -7.45 6.96 -1.98
N ALA A 101 -7.32 6.45 -3.22
CA ALA A 101 -6.04 6.15 -3.85
C ALA A 101 -5.66 7.25 -4.84
N LYS A 102 -4.59 8.00 -4.56
CA LYS A 102 -4.07 9.06 -5.44
C LYS A 102 -2.73 8.65 -6.02
N PRO A 103 -2.46 8.91 -7.31
CA PRO A 103 -1.11 8.78 -7.86
C PRO A 103 -0.10 9.53 -6.99
N ILE A 104 1.08 8.94 -6.80
CA ILE A 104 2.17 9.65 -6.12
C ILE A 104 2.57 10.87 -6.95
N ASP A 105 2.75 12.01 -6.28
CA ASP A 105 3.31 13.22 -6.86
C ASP A 105 4.80 13.26 -6.54
N ILE A 106 5.63 13.08 -7.57
CA ILE A 106 7.09 13.06 -7.41
C ILE A 106 7.66 14.41 -6.92
N ASN A 107 6.95 15.52 -7.18
CA ASN A 107 7.36 16.87 -6.82
C ASN A 107 6.83 17.32 -5.46
N ARG A 108 5.84 16.61 -4.90
CA ARG A 108 5.28 16.95 -3.59
C ARG A 108 6.25 16.60 -2.46
N ASP A 109 6.42 17.53 -1.53
CA ASP A 109 7.02 17.21 -0.23
C ASP A 109 5.95 16.59 0.67
N TYR A 110 6.13 15.32 1.04
CA TYR A 110 5.19 14.61 1.90
C TYR A 110 5.63 14.74 3.36
N PRO A 111 4.74 15.11 4.29
CA PRO A 111 5.14 15.21 5.69
C PRO A 111 5.40 13.82 6.27
N GLN A 112 6.16 13.79 7.36
CA GLN A 112 6.31 12.58 8.15
C GLN A 112 4.95 12.13 8.71
N PRO A 113 4.54 10.88 8.48
CA PRO A 113 3.31 10.36 9.05
C PRO A 113 3.39 10.25 10.58
N HIS A 114 2.29 10.59 11.26
CA HIS A 114 2.17 10.42 12.72
C HIS A 114 0.96 9.54 13.09
N PRO A 115 0.99 8.22 12.81
CA PRO A 115 -0.14 7.30 13.03
C PRO A 115 -0.74 7.31 14.44
N GLY A 116 0.06 7.67 15.45
CA GLY A 116 -0.34 7.70 16.85
C GLY A 116 -0.86 9.05 17.36
N SER A 117 -0.87 10.11 16.56
CA SER A 117 -1.23 11.46 17.02
C SER A 117 -2.20 12.18 16.09
N LEU A 118 -3.03 13.06 16.66
CA LEU A 118 -3.98 13.90 15.92
C LEU A 118 -3.29 14.95 15.03
N ASN A 119 -1.99 15.19 15.23
CA ASN A 119 -1.21 16.18 14.51
C ASN A 119 -0.76 15.61 13.15
N ALA A 120 -1.71 15.41 12.25
CA ALA A 120 -1.42 15.32 10.82
C ALA A 120 -2.28 16.38 10.15
N ALA A 121 -1.62 17.40 9.59
CA ALA A 121 -2.26 18.46 8.84
C ALA A 121 -3.27 17.88 7.81
N PRO A 122 -4.40 18.56 7.57
CA PRO A 122 -5.33 18.12 6.53
C PRO A 122 -4.58 18.07 5.19
N HIS A 123 -4.64 16.91 4.54
CA HIS A 123 -4.13 16.67 3.20
C HIS A 123 -5.18 16.92 2.12
#